data_AF-A0A4U2PUD1-F1
#
_entry.id   AF-A0A4U2PUD1-F1
#
_cell.length_a   1.000
_cell.length_b   1.000
_cell.length_c   1.000
_cell.angle_alpha   90.00
_cell.angle_beta   90.00
_cell.angle_gamma   90.00
#
_symmetry.space_group_name_H-M   'P 1'
#
loop_
_entity.id
_entity.type
_entity.pdbx_description
1 polymer ?
#
loop_
_entity_poly.entity_id
_entity_poly.type
_entity_poly.pdbx_seq_one_letter_code
_entity_poly.pdbx_strand_id
1 'polypeptide(L)' 'MAKIKSTLDIQLDLTRPVEELTEVISAVIASQPARRKEILEGLDLAVGNALSEIQAQEEKNQKVNDDSSGKVS' A
#
# COMPACT_ATOMS: atom_id res chain seq x y z
N MET A 1 -28.61 -1.79 -25.15
CA MET A 1 -27.14 -1.65 -25.25
C MET A 1 -26.52 -2.29 -24.02
N ALA A 2 -25.54 -3.17 -24.17
CA ALA A 2 -24.80 -3.73 -23.04
C ALA A 2 -23.92 -2.64 -22.41
N LYS A 3 -23.92 -2.53 -21.07
CA LYS A 3 -22.99 -1.66 -20.34
C LYS A 3 -21.73 -2.46 -20.03
N ILE A 4 -20.61 -2.08 -20.63
CA ILE A 4 -19.30 -2.64 -20.26
C ILE A 4 -18.90 -1.97 -18.94
N LYS A 5 -18.74 -2.75 -17.87
CA LYS A 5 -18.14 -2.29 -16.61
C LYS A 5 -16.64 -2.53 -16.69
N SER A 6 -15.84 -1.49 -16.48
CA SER A 6 -14.37 -1.58 -16.40
C SER A 6 -13.91 -1.88 -14.97
N THR A 7 -14.55 -2.84 -14.31
CA THR A 7 -14.27 -3.22 -12.92
C THR A 7 -13.71 -4.64 -12.86
N LEU A 8 -12.67 -4.85 -12.08
CA LEU A 8 -12.09 -6.16 -11.81
C LEU A 8 -12.52 -6.59 -10.41
N ASP A 9 -13.32 -7.67 -10.32
CA ASP A 9 -13.71 -8.29 -9.06
C ASP A 9 -12.70 -9.41 -8.72
N ILE A 10 -12.09 -9.36 -7.53
CA ILE A 10 -10.99 -10.26 -7.12
C ILE A 10 -11.25 -10.82 -5.73
N GLN A 11 -10.96 -12.11 -5.53
CA GLN A 11 -10.84 -12.72 -4.21
C GLN A 11 -9.36 -12.89 -3.89
N LEU A 12 -8.95 -12.50 -2.67
CA LEU A 12 -7.55 -12.54 -2.23
C LEU A 12 -7.42 -13.47 -1.04
N ASP A 13 -6.36 -14.29 -1.04
CA ASP A 13 -5.93 -15.02 0.15
C ASP A 13 -5.14 -14.10 1.10
N LEU A 14 -5.79 -13.64 2.16
CA LEU A 14 -5.15 -12.74 3.14
C LEU A 14 -4.08 -13.42 3.99
N THR A 15 -3.89 -14.75 3.89
CA THR A 15 -2.76 -15.43 4.52
C THR A 15 -1.45 -15.21 3.77
N ARG A 16 -1.51 -14.75 2.51
CA ARG A 16 -0.36 -14.47 1.62
C ARG A 16 -0.49 -13.13 0.89
N PRO A 17 -0.67 -12.02 1.62
CA PRO A 17 -1.17 -10.77 1.05
C PRO A 17 -0.20 -10.14 0.04
N VAL A 18 1.11 -10.32 0.22
CA VAL A 18 2.11 -9.71 -0.68
C VAL A 18 2.09 -10.42 -2.04
N GLU A 19 2.06 -11.74 -2.04
CA GLU A 19 2.01 -12.53 -3.28
C GLU A 19 0.71 -12.28 -4.04
N GLU A 20 -0.43 -12.33 -3.35
CA GLU A 20 -1.75 -12.10 -3.96
C GLU A 20 -1.85 -10.70 -4.58
N LEU A 21 -1.40 -9.66 -3.88
CA LEU A 21 -1.37 -8.29 -4.43
C LEU A 21 -0.42 -8.17 -5.63
N THR A 22 0.69 -8.89 -5.62
CA THR A 22 1.65 -8.91 -6.73
C THR A 22 1.02 -9.51 -7.98
N GLU A 23 0.25 -10.60 -7.84
CA GLU A 23 -0.48 -11.21 -8.94
C GLU A 23 -1.56 -10.29 -9.51
N VAL A 24 -2.31 -9.60 -8.65
CA VAL A 24 -3.30 -8.60 -9.08
C VAL A 24 -2.65 -7.47 -9.87
N ILE A 25 -1.57 -6.88 -9.35
CA ILE A 25 -0.86 -5.80 -10.05
C ILE A 25 -0.36 -6.32 -11.41
N SER A 26 0.19 -7.53 -11.44
CA SER A 26 0.66 -8.19 -12.67
C SER A 26 -0.46 -8.35 -13.71
N ALA A 27 -1.66 -8.77 -13.29
CA ALA A 27 -2.82 -8.87 -14.17
C ALA A 27 -3.27 -7.48 -14.71
N VAL A 28 -3.27 -6.46 -13.85
CA VAL A 28 -3.63 -5.09 -14.24
C VAL A 28 -2.66 -4.53 -15.27
N ILE A 29 -1.35 -4.64 -15.05
CA ILE A 29 -0.35 -4.13 -15.99
C ILE A 29 -0.35 -4.91 -17.30
N ALA A 30 -0.62 -6.22 -17.28
CA ALA A 30 -0.78 -7.03 -18.49
C ALA A 30 -1.98 -6.57 -19.34
N SER A 31 -3.06 -6.12 -18.70
CA SER A 31 -4.24 -5.56 -19.38
C SER A 31 -4.02 -4.16 -19.96
N GLN A 32 -2.98 -3.44 -19.52
CA GLN A 32 -2.66 -2.07 -19.98
C GLN A 32 -1.21 -1.91 -20.45
N PRO A 33 -0.79 -2.59 -21.54
CA PRO A 33 0.62 -2.64 -21.95
C PRO A 33 1.29 -1.27 -22.18
N ALA A 34 0.53 -0.29 -22.68
CA ALA A 34 1.00 1.06 -22.96
C ALA A 34 1.25 1.92 -21.71
N ARG A 35 0.62 1.57 -20.57
CA ARG A 35 0.66 2.34 -19.33
C ARG A 35 1.40 1.63 -18.19
N ARG A 36 2.00 0.47 -18.45
CA ARG A 36 2.67 -0.36 -17.43
C ARG A 36 3.64 0.44 -16.56
N LYS A 37 4.49 1.25 -17.19
CA LYS A 37 5.49 2.06 -16.48
C LYS A 37 4.84 3.10 -15.57
N GLU A 38 3.89 3.88 -16.11
CA GLU A 38 3.12 4.88 -15.36
C GLU A 38 2.40 4.27 -14.14
N ILE A 39 1.78 3.09 -14.32
CA ILE A 39 1.07 2.39 -13.23
C ILE A 39 2.05 1.97 -12.14
N LEU A 40 3.20 1.37 -12.50
CA LEU A 40 4.18 0.91 -11.53
C LEU A 40 4.85 2.06 -10.76
N GLU A 41 5.19 3.16 -11.44
CA GLU A 41 5.74 4.36 -10.80
C GLU A 41 4.72 4.99 -9.83
N GLY A 42 3.44 5.04 -10.22
CA GLY A 42 2.38 5.54 -9.34
C GLY A 42 2.16 4.67 -8.10
N LEU A 43 2.24 3.34 -8.25
CA LEU A 43 2.13 2.40 -7.14
C LEU A 43 3.33 2.50 -6.19
N ASP A 44 4.55 2.59 -6.72
CA ASP A 44 5.77 2.76 -5.93
C ASP A 44 5.70 4.01 -5.03
N LEU A 45 5.31 5.15 -5.61
CA LEU A 45 5.14 6.40 -4.86
C LEU A 45 4.06 6.28 -3.77
N ALA A 46 2.90 5.69 -4.09
CA ALA A 46 1.81 5.53 -3.14
C ALA A 46 2.19 4.64 -1.95
N VAL A 47 2.87 3.51 -2.20
CA VAL A 47 3.36 2.61 -1.16
C VAL A 47 4.45 3.30 -0.32
N GLY A 48 5.40 3.98 -0.94
CA GLY A 48 6.46 4.72 -0.24
C GLY A 48 5.90 5.81 0.69
N ASN A 49 4.86 6.54 0.25
CA ASN A 49 4.18 7.52 1.08
C ASN A 49 3.49 6.87 2.28
N ALA A 50 2.75 5.77 2.06
CA ALA A 50 2.08 5.04 3.14
C ALA A 50 3.08 4.51 4.18
N LEU A 51 4.22 3.97 3.74
CA LEU A 51 5.29 3.53 4.64
C LEU A 51 5.88 4.69 5.45
N SER A 52 6.09 5.83 4.81
CA SER A 52 6.60 7.04 5.48
C SER A 52 5.63 7.55 6.55
N GLU A 53 4.33 7.50 6.29
CA GLU A 53 3.28 7.86 7.27
C GLU A 53 3.27 6.92 8.48
N ILE A 54 3.40 5.60 8.25
CA ILE A 54 3.49 4.60 9.33
C ILE A 54 4.73 4.88 10.18
N GLN A 55 5.89 5.07 9.56
CA GLN A 55 7.13 5.35 10.28
C GLN A 55 7.02 6.63 11.12
N ALA A 56 6.44 7.70 10.58
CA ALA A 56 6.24 8.94 11.33
C ALA A 56 5.28 8.77 12.53
N GLN A 57 4.30 7.88 12.44
CA GLN A 57 3.42 7.53 13.57
C GLN A 57 4.16 6.73 14.64
N GLU A 58 4.99 5.77 14.23
CA GLU A 58 5.81 4.96 15.14
C GLU A 58 6.82 5.82 15.91
N GLU A 59 7.50 6.76 15.24
CA GLU A 59 8.43 7.69 15.86
C GLU A 59 7.76 8.65 16.86
N LYS A 60 6.55 9.13 16.54
CA LYS A 60 5.76 9.95 17.49
C LYS A 60 5.35 9.15 18.72
N ASN A 61 4.94 7.89 18.55
CA ASN A 61 4.55 7.03 19.67
C ASN A 61 5.74 6.66 20.57
N GLN A 62 6.95 6.54 20.02
CA GLN A 62 8.15 6.32 20.83
C GLN A 62 8.52 7.54 21.67
N LYS A 63 8.42 8.77 21.12
CA LYS A 63 8.74 10.00 21.86
C LYS A 63 7.80 10.28 23.04
N VAL A 64 6.53 9.90 22.96
CA VAL A 64 5.56 10.09 24.06
C VAL A 64 5.87 9.18 25.27
N ASN A 65 6.48 8.02 25.04
CA ASN A 65 6.80 7.06 26.12
C ASN A 65 8.09 7.40 26.88
N ASP A 66 9.04 8.11 26.26
CA ASP A 66 10.32 8.46 26.88
C ASP A 66 10.19 9.67 27.84
N ASP A 67 9.29 10.60 27.54
CA ASP A 67 9.06 11.82 28.35
C ASP A 67 8.25 11.57 29.64
N SER A 68 7.67 10.36 29.81
CA SER A 68 6.89 10.02 31.02
C SER A 68 7.73 9.37 32.14
N SER A 69 9.04 9.15 31.94
CA SER A 69 9.90 8.46 32.92
C SER A 69 10.75 9.41 33.79
N GLY A 70 10.65 10.73 33.59
CA GLY A 70 11.57 11.71 34.16
C GLY A 70 10.96 12.71 35.14
N LYS A 71 10.17 12.27 36.14
CA LYS A 71 9.87 13.13 37.32
C LYS A 71 9.43 12.30 38.52
N VAL A 72 10.39 11.64 39.17
CA VAL A 72 10.23 11.27 40.59
C VAL A 72 11.54 11.58 41.32
N SER A 73 11.40 12.43 42.34
CA SER A 73 12.40 12.89 43.33
C SER A 73 13.25 14.11 42.95
#